data_AF-A0A1D3CZ80-F1
#
_entry.id   AF-A0A1D3CZ80-F1
#
_cell.length_a   1.000
_cell.length_b   1.000
_cell.length_c   1.000
_cell.angle_alpha   90.00
_cell.angle_beta   90.00
_cell.angle_gamma   90.00
#
_symmetry.space_group_name_H-M   'P 1'
#
loop_
_entity.id
_entity.type
_entity.pdbx_description
1 polymer ?
#
loop_
_entity_poly.entity_id
_entity_poly.type
_entity_poly.pdbx_seq_one_letter_code
_entity_poly.pdbx_strand_id
1 'polypeptide(L)'
;MALLFLIGCVCALSIMQRLARPLLAATELPTPPMGTGVVFEHVLPVKFALSGPKWCAVVASGLAGAFSGNFFFKNLIMCRNPPNPPRDPNETAPERHPHAPEDE
;
A
#
# COMPACT_ATOMS: atom_id res chain seq x y z
N MET A 1 -1.34 -20.57 0.44
CA MET A 1 -1.39 -19.16 0.90
C MET A 1 -1.38 -18.14 -0.25
N ALA A 2 -0.48 -18.23 -1.24
CA ALA A 2 -0.43 -17.28 -2.37
C ALA A 2 -1.70 -17.26 -3.27
N LEU A 3 -2.35 -18.42 -3.48
CA LEU A 3 -3.57 -18.52 -4.30
C LEU A 3 -4.77 -17.78 -3.70
N LEU A 4 -4.92 -17.82 -2.37
CA LEU A 4 -5.95 -17.06 -1.63
C LEU A 4 -5.70 -15.55 -1.69
N PHE A 5 -4.42 -15.14 -1.69
CA PHE A 5 -4.02 -13.74 -1.82
C PHE A 5 -4.33 -13.19 -3.22
N LEU A 6 -4.09 -13.99 -4.27
CA LEU A 6 -4.41 -13.63 -5.66
C LEU A 6 -5.93 -13.56 -5.89
N ILE A 7 -6.70 -14.54 -5.41
CA ILE A 7 -8.17 -14.54 -5.53
C ILE A 7 -8.77 -13.35 -4.75
N GLY A 8 -8.28 -13.09 -3.53
CA GLY A 8 -8.70 -11.93 -2.75
C GLY A 8 -8.37 -10.59 -3.43
N CYS A 9 -7.20 -10.49 -4.08
CA CYS A 9 -6.79 -9.29 -4.79
C CYS A 9 -7.63 -9.03 -6.06
N VAL A 10 -7.95 -10.07 -6.84
CA VAL A 10 -8.81 -9.94 -8.03
C VAL A 10 -10.26 -9.60 -7.66
N CYS A 11 -10.77 -10.20 -6.57
CA CYS A 11 -12.12 -9.91 -6.07
C CYS A 11 -12.20 -8.48 -5.50
N ALA A 12 -11.18 -8.05 -4.74
CA ALA A 12 -11.06 -6.68 -4.25
C ALA A 12 -10.95 -5.65 -5.38
N LEU A 13 -10.18 -5.96 -6.44
CA LEU A 13 -10.06 -5.10 -7.62
C LEU A 13 -11.39 -4.97 -8.36
N SER A 14 -12.16 -6.07 -8.46
CA SER A 14 -13.50 -6.08 -9.08
C SER A 14 -14.54 -5.31 -8.28
N ILE A 15 -14.47 -5.38 -6.94
CA ILE A 15 -15.34 -4.61 -6.02
C ILE A 15 -14.97 -3.12 -6.07
N MET A 16 -13.68 -2.79 -6.03
CA MET A 16 -13.22 -1.39 -6.14
C MET A 16 -13.56 -0.78 -7.50
N GLN A 17 -13.49 -1.54 -8.60
CA GLN A 17 -13.92 -1.07 -9.92
C GLN A 17 -15.43 -0.79 -10.00
N ARG A 18 -16.26 -1.56 -9.28
CA ARG A 18 -17.71 -1.35 -9.21
C ARG A 18 -18.09 -0.17 -8.32
N LEU A 19 -17.38 0.04 -7.21
CA LEU A 19 -17.54 1.20 -6.33
C LEU A 19 -16.96 2.51 -6.91
N ALA A 20 -15.94 2.44 -7.76
CA ALA A 20 -15.33 3.61 -8.40
C ALA A 20 -16.12 4.14 -9.61
N ARG A 21 -17.02 3.34 -10.19
CA ARG A 21 -17.86 3.76 -11.34
C ARG A 21 -18.67 5.04 -11.10
N PRO A 22 -19.38 5.24 -9.97
CA PRO A 22 -20.13 6.47 -9.73
C PRO A 22 -19.25 7.70 -9.41
N LEU A 23 -18.00 7.51 -9.00
CA LEU A 23 -17.09 8.62 -8.63
C LEU A 23 -16.28 9.18 -9.81
N LEU A 24 -16.38 8.55 -10.98
CA LEU A 24 -15.61 8.88 -12.19
C LEU A 24 -16.49 9.20 -13.40
N ALA A 25 -17.80 9.33 -13.20
CA ALA A 25 -18.66 9.97 -14.17
C ALA A 25 -18.11 11.38 -14.38
N ALA A 26 -17.64 11.64 -15.61
CA ALA A 26 -16.98 12.88 -15.99
C ALA A 26 -17.72 14.08 -15.39
N THR A 27 -17.06 14.78 -14.48
CA THR A 27 -17.60 15.99 -13.89
C THR A 27 -17.74 17.00 -15.03
N GLU A 28 -18.98 17.28 -15.42
CA GLU A 28 -19.28 18.44 -16.24
C GLU A 28 -18.69 19.67 -15.54
N LEU A 29 -18.02 20.54 -16.31
CA LEU A 29 -17.39 21.72 -15.74
C LEU A 29 -18.46 22.54 -15.00
N PRO A 30 -18.25 22.93 -13.73
CA PRO A 30 -19.24 23.67 -12.98
C PRO A 30 -19.51 25.00 -13.68
N THR A 31 -20.79 25.27 -13.99
CA THR A 31 -21.22 26.57 -14.51
C THR A 31 -21.15 27.60 -13.39
N PRO A 32 -20.44 28.74 -13.58
CA PRO A 32 -20.32 29.74 -12.55
C PRO A 32 -21.68 30.41 -12.28
N PRO A 33 -21.99 30.74 -11.01
CA PRO A 33 -23.24 31.41 -10.65
C PRO A 33 -23.28 32.85 -11.21
N MET A 34 -24.47 33.30 -11.58
CA MET A 34 -24.70 34.61 -12.22
C MET A 34 -24.18 35.76 -11.34
N GLY A 35 -23.35 36.65 -11.90
CA GLY A 35 -22.79 37.80 -11.20
C GLY A 35 -21.38 37.63 -10.64
N THR A 36 -20.76 36.46 -10.78
CA THR A 36 -19.33 36.28 -10.48
C THR A 36 -18.49 36.64 -11.70
N GLY A 37 -17.63 37.67 -11.57
CA GLY A 37 -16.61 37.97 -12.58
C GLY A 37 -15.69 36.75 -12.75
N VAL A 38 -15.52 36.29 -13.99
CA VAL A 38 -14.82 35.04 -14.28
C VAL A 38 -13.32 35.25 -14.06
N VAL A 39 -12.79 34.82 -12.92
CA VAL A 39 -11.33 34.91 -12.62
C VAL A 39 -10.50 33.98 -13.52
N PHE A 40 -11.12 32.94 -14.07
CA PHE A 40 -10.50 32.02 -15.02
C PHE A 40 -11.39 31.83 -16.24
N GLU A 41 -11.21 32.67 -17.26
CA GLU A 41 -11.94 32.60 -18.54
C GLU A 41 -11.74 31.26 -19.26
N HIS A 42 -10.57 30.63 -19.07
CA HIS A 42 -10.24 29.32 -19.63
C HIS A 42 -9.57 28.44 -18.58
N VAL A 43 -10.29 27.46 -18.06
CA VAL A 43 -9.69 26.35 -17.33
C VAL A 43 -9.00 25.46 -18.35
N LEU A 44 -7.67 25.32 -18.27
CA LEU A 44 -6.93 24.45 -19.18
C LEU A 44 -7.50 23.03 -19.07
N PRO A 45 -7.86 22.37 -20.20
CA PRO A 45 -8.36 21.02 -20.15
C PRO A 45 -7.28 20.10 -19.57
N VAL A 46 -7.69 19.17 -18.73
CA VAL A 46 -6.80 18.14 -18.17
C VAL A 46 -6.21 17.34 -19.33
N LYS A 47 -4.95 17.62 -19.70
CA LYS A 47 -4.27 16.98 -20.83
C LYS A 47 -4.12 15.47 -20.64
N PHE A 48 -3.97 15.03 -19.39
CA PHE A 48 -3.74 13.64 -19.04
C PHE A 48 -4.57 13.26 -17.81
N ALA A 49 -5.70 12.58 -18.04
CA ALA A 49 -6.49 11.95 -17.00
C ALA A 49 -6.48 10.43 -17.24
N LEU A 50 -5.96 9.67 -16.27
CA LEU A 50 -6.15 8.22 -16.28
C LEU A 50 -7.59 7.90 -15.89
N SER A 51 -8.25 7.04 -16.67
CA SER A 51 -9.53 6.48 -16.23
C SER A 51 -9.32 5.65 -14.96
N GLY A 52 -10.32 5.60 -14.07
CA GLY A 52 -10.23 4.86 -12.81
C GLY A 52 -9.68 3.45 -12.93
N PRO A 53 -10.16 2.62 -13.87
CA PRO A 53 -9.62 1.27 -14.04
C PRO A 53 -8.13 1.25 -14.37
N LYS A 54 -7.66 2.20 -15.19
CA LYS A 54 -6.22 2.33 -15.51
C LYS A 54 -5.44 2.80 -14.29
N TRP A 55 -5.97 3.74 -13.52
CA TRP A 55 -5.35 4.20 -12.28
C TRP A 55 -5.23 3.08 -11.25
N CYS A 56 -6.32 2.34 -11.01
CA CYS A 56 -6.31 1.18 -10.12
C CYS A 56 -5.30 0.12 -10.57
N ALA A 57 -5.17 -0.14 -11.88
CA ALA A 57 -4.18 -1.08 -12.41
C ALA A 57 -2.74 -0.63 -12.12
N VAL A 58 -2.43 0.66 -12.32
CA VAL A 58 -1.10 1.22 -12.01
C VAL A 58 -0.80 1.06 -10.52
N VAL A 59 -1.71 1.48 -9.65
CA VAL A 59 -1.52 1.38 -8.19
C VAL A 59 -1.39 -0.08 -7.74
N ALA A 60 -2.24 -0.97 -8.24
CA ALA A 60 -2.19 -2.39 -7.90
C ALA A 60 -0.86 -3.04 -8.35
N SER A 61 -0.34 -2.67 -9.52
CA SER A 61 0.95 -3.19 -9.99
C SER A 61 2.12 -2.75 -9.09
N GLY A 62 2.11 -1.50 -8.62
CA GLY A 62 3.12 -0.99 -7.69
C GLY A 62 3.08 -1.70 -6.34
N LEU A 63 1.89 -1.89 -5.78
CA LEU A 63 1.72 -2.63 -4.52
C LEU A 63 2.14 -4.10 -4.68
N ALA A 64 1.67 -4.77 -5.73
CA ALA A 64 2.05 -6.16 -6.01
C ALA A 64 3.57 -6.31 -6.15
N GLY A 65 4.23 -5.38 -6.85
CA GLY A 65 5.68 -5.34 -6.98
C GLY A 65 6.39 -5.18 -5.63
N ALA A 66 5.94 -4.24 -4.79
CA ALA A 66 6.55 -4.01 -3.48
C ALA A 66 6.44 -5.23 -2.55
N PHE A 67 5.26 -5.83 -2.45
CA PHE A 67 5.06 -7.00 -1.60
C PHE A 67 5.76 -8.25 -2.15
N SER A 68 5.67 -8.50 -3.46
CA SER A 68 6.34 -9.65 -4.07
C SER A 68 7.86 -9.53 -4.03
N GLY A 69 8.42 -8.34 -4.27
CA GLY A 69 9.85 -8.07 -4.17
C GLY A 69 10.38 -8.28 -2.75
N ASN A 70 9.69 -7.76 -1.73
CA ASN A 70 10.06 -7.98 -0.34
C ASN A 70 9.96 -9.46 0.07
N PHE A 71 8.91 -10.16 -0.38
CA PHE A 71 8.77 -11.59 -0.13
C PHE A 71 9.88 -12.40 -0.80
N PHE A 72 10.21 -12.08 -2.06
CA PHE A 72 11.30 -12.69 -2.81
C PHE A 72 12.64 -12.49 -2.09
N PHE A 73 12.94 -11.25 -1.72
CA PHE A 73 14.19 -10.90 -1.04
C PHE A 73 14.36 -11.66 0.28
N LYS A 74 13.35 -11.66 1.14
CA LYS A 74 13.41 -12.30 2.47
C LYS A 74 13.55 -13.82 2.40
N ASN A 75 13.00 -14.47 1.37
CA ASN A 75 12.97 -15.93 1.30
C ASN A 75 14.07 -16.53 0.42
N LEU A 76 14.54 -15.80 -0.60
CA LEU A 76 15.46 -16.34 -1.60
C LEU A 76 16.83 -15.67 -1.59
N ILE A 77 16.95 -14.43 -1.10
CA ILE A 77 18.23 -13.72 -1.05
C ILE A 77 18.78 -13.67 0.37
N MET A 78 17.92 -13.37 1.35
CA MET A 78 18.35 -13.19 2.73
C MET A 78 18.68 -14.54 3.36
N CYS A 79 19.93 -14.72 3.79
CA CYS A 79 20.31 -15.86 4.61
C CYS A 79 19.49 -15.85 5.90
N ARG A 80 18.81 -16.97 6.18
CA ARG A 80 18.12 -17.13 7.47
C ARG A 80 19.16 -17.13 8.58
N ASN A 81 18.97 -16.27 9.57
CA ASN A 81 19.67 -16.44 10.84
C ASN A 81 19.26 -17.83 11.38
N PRO A 82 20.21 -18.72 11.70
CA PRO A 82 19.87 -20.00 12.31
C PRO A 82 19.00 -19.77 13.55
N PRO A 83 18.10 -20.70 13.88
CA PRO A 83 17.34 -20.61 15.12
C PRO A 83 18.32 -20.49 16.29
N ASN A 84 17.97 -19.65 17.27
CA ASN A 84 18.78 -19.55 18.47
C ASN A 84 18.93 -20.96 19.07
N PRO A 85 20.14 -21.39 19.45
CA PRO A 85 20.34 -22.72 20.02
C PRO A 85 19.43 -22.93 21.24
N PRO A 86 19.10 -24.20 21.57
CA PRO A 86 18.38 -24.51 22.79
C PRO A 86 19.08 -23.88 23.99
N ARG A 87 18.31 -23.23 24.86
CA ARG A 87 18.84 -22.65 26.11
C ARG A 87 19.41 -23.77 26.98
N ASP A 88 20.59 -23.57 27.54
CA ASP A 88 21.18 -24.54 28.46
C ASP A 88 20.28 -24.66 29.71
N PRO A 89 19.86 -25.87 30.12
CA PRO A 89 19.09 -26.04 31.35
C PRO A 89 19.84 -25.62 32.63
N ASN A 90 21.18 -25.53 32.59
CA ASN A 90 22.00 -25.09 33.72
C ASN A 90 22.40 -23.60 33.64
N GLU A 91 21.92 -22.85 32.65
CA GLU A 91 22.26 -21.44 32.49
C GLU A 91 21.65 -20.60 33.63
N THR A 92 22.51 -19.93 34.39
CA THR A 92 22.06 -18.93 35.37
C THR A 92 21.66 -17.65 34.63
N ALA A 93 20.77 -16.85 35.22
CA ALA A 93 20.42 -15.55 34.64
C ALA A 93 21.70 -14.72 34.41
N PRO A 94 21.87 -14.10 33.23
CA PRO A 94 23.03 -13.27 32.96
C PRO A 94 23.09 -12.10 33.96
N GLU A 95 24.30 -11.68 34.29
CA GLU A 95 24.49 -10.49 35.13
C GLU A 95 23.81 -9.27 34.50
N ARG A 96 23.23 -8.43 35.35
CA ARG A 96 22.52 -7.23 34.93
C ARG A 96 23.46 -6.33 34.12
N HIS A 97 23.02 -5.93 32.93
CA HIS A 97 23.80 -5.06 32.07
C HIS A 97 24.14 -3.75 32.82
N PRO A 98 25.36 -3.19 32.70
CA PRO A 98 25.77 -1.97 33.41
C PRO A 98 24.91 -0.72 33.17
N HIS A 99 24.04 -0.76 32.17
CA HIS A 99 23.12 0.32 31.80
C HIS A 99 21.64 -0.03 32.04
N ALA A 100 21.35 -1.18 32.64
CA ALA A 100 19.97 -1.50 33.01
C ALA A 100 19.54 -0.58 34.17
N PRO A 101 18.37 0.06 34.11
CA PRO A 101 17.85 0.93 35.17
C PRO A 101 17.68 0.16 36.48
N GLU A 102 17.82 0.84 37.63
CA GLU A 102 17.55 0.21 38.94
C GLU A 102 16.09 -0.22 39.04
N ASP A 103 15.89 -1.44 39.53
CA ASP A 103 14.57 -2.00 39.77
C ASP A 103 13.98 -1.21 40.96
N GLU A 104 12.97 -0.38 40.70
CA GLU A 104 12.22 0.40 41.70
C GLU A 104 11.40 -0.49 42.65
#